data_AF-U3TAD0-F1
#
_entry.id   AF-U3TAD0-F1
#
_cell.length_a   1.000
_cell.length_b   1.000
_cell.length_c   1.000
_cell.angle_alpha   90.00
_cell.angle_beta   90.00
_cell.angle_gamma   90.00
#
_symmetry.space_group_name_H-M   'P 1'
#
loop_
_entity.id
_entity.type
_entity.pdbx_description
1 polymer ?
#
loop_
_entity_poly.entity_id
_entity_poly.type
_entity_poly.pdbx_seq_one_letter_code
_entity_poly.pdbx_strand_id
1 'polypeptide(L)'
;SGFYSANGINISPDGKFVYVADILDHSIHVFQKMANMNLSPVKVLKFDTILDNISVDRINGDLWLGCHPNAAKLLSYDPNNPPGSEVLLVKNILSDKPKITQVYVDDGTIIQASSVAVMYGRHLIIGTVFQKALFCHL
;
A
#
# COMPACT_ATOMS: atom_id res chain seq x y z
N SER A 1 -10.71 -18.36 -8.39
CA SER A 1 -10.28 -18.15 -6.99
C SER A 1 -10.47 -16.69 -6.64
N GLY A 2 -10.77 -16.38 -5.37
CA GLY A 2 -10.95 -15.02 -4.87
C GLY A 2 -9.74 -14.52 -4.08
N PHE A 3 -9.86 -13.32 -3.52
CA PHE A 3 -8.89 -12.76 -2.58
C PHE A 3 -9.00 -13.43 -1.21
N TYR A 4 -7.89 -13.52 -0.47
CA TYR A 4 -7.92 -13.92 0.93
C TYR A 4 -8.49 -12.81 1.81
N SER A 5 -8.17 -11.54 1.52
CA SER A 5 -8.83 -10.36 2.06
C SER A 5 -8.49 -9.12 1.21
N ALA A 6 -9.39 -8.74 0.31
CA ALA A 6 -9.24 -7.51 -0.48
C ALA A 6 -9.44 -6.27 0.39
N ASN A 7 -8.55 -5.29 0.30
CA ASN A 7 -8.62 -4.04 1.05
C ASN A 7 -8.38 -2.82 0.14
N GLY A 8 -7.15 -2.34 0.01
CA GLY A 8 -6.82 -1.19 -0.81
C GLY A 8 -7.12 -1.42 -2.29
N ILE A 9 -7.73 -0.43 -2.95
CA ILE A 9 -7.98 -0.44 -4.39
C ILE A 9 -7.68 0.93 -5.00
N ASN A 10 -7.03 0.96 -6.16
CA ASN A 10 -6.81 2.20 -6.91
C ASN A 10 -6.63 1.94 -8.42
N ILE A 11 -6.49 2.99 -9.21
CA ILE A 11 -6.40 2.93 -10.68
C ILE A 11 -5.19 3.70 -11.21
N SER A 12 -4.60 3.24 -12.31
CA SER A 12 -3.53 3.95 -13.03
C SER A 12 -4.02 5.31 -13.54
N PRO A 13 -3.11 6.31 -13.71
CA PRO A 13 -3.51 7.64 -14.20
C PRO A 13 -4.17 7.62 -15.59
N ASP A 14 -3.82 6.66 -16.44
CA ASP A 14 -4.42 6.47 -17.77
C ASP A 14 -5.72 5.65 -17.75
N GLY A 15 -6.17 5.21 -16.56
CA GLY A 15 -7.42 4.47 -16.36
C GLY A 15 -7.41 3.04 -16.89
N LYS A 16 -6.25 2.48 -17.28
CA LYS A 16 -6.15 1.16 -17.90
C LYS A 16 -5.85 0.03 -16.94
N PHE A 17 -5.32 0.32 -15.75
CA PHE A 17 -4.96 -0.71 -14.78
C PHE A 17 -5.58 -0.43 -13.42
N VAL A 18 -6.12 -1.47 -12.79
CA VAL A 18 -6.63 -1.45 -11.42
C VAL A 18 -5.70 -2.26 -10.54
N TYR A 19 -5.40 -1.73 -9.37
CA TYR A 19 -4.54 -2.35 -8.36
C TYR A 19 -5.41 -2.70 -7.16
N VAL A 20 -5.32 -3.94 -6.68
CA VAL A 20 -6.04 -4.41 -5.50
C VAL A 20 -5.05 -5.06 -4.54
N ALA A 21 -5.01 -4.61 -3.29
CA ALA A 21 -4.26 -5.23 -2.23
C ALA A 21 -5.04 -6.41 -1.66
N ASP A 22 -4.41 -7.59 -1.64
CA ASP A 22 -4.87 -8.76 -0.91
C ASP A 22 -4.00 -8.92 0.34
N ILE A 23 -4.54 -8.48 1.48
CA ILE A 23 -3.73 -8.21 2.67
C ILE A 23 -3.26 -9.50 3.34
N LEU A 24 -4.07 -10.56 3.29
CA LEU A 24 -3.70 -11.87 3.86
C LEU A 24 -2.84 -12.70 2.91
N ASP A 25 -2.79 -12.33 1.63
CA ASP A 25 -1.88 -12.93 0.63
C ASP A 25 -0.55 -12.16 0.49
N HIS A 26 -0.44 -11.03 1.18
CA HIS A 26 0.68 -10.08 1.13
C HIS A 26 0.99 -9.68 -0.32
N SER A 27 -0.04 -9.33 -1.09
CA SER A 27 0.12 -9.13 -2.53
C SER A 27 -0.70 -7.98 -3.10
N ILE A 28 -0.19 -7.37 -4.18
CA ILE A 28 -0.98 -6.50 -5.06
C ILE A 28 -1.30 -7.28 -6.32
N HIS A 29 -2.59 -7.39 -6.62
CA HIS A 29 -3.11 -7.87 -7.88
C HIS A 29 -3.27 -6.69 -8.86
N VAL A 30 -2.69 -6.83 -10.04
CA VAL A 30 -2.81 -5.88 -11.14
C VAL A 30 -3.78 -6.45 -12.16
N PHE A 31 -4.80 -5.67 -12.48
CA PHE A 31 -5.79 -6.00 -13.49
C PHE A 31 -5.76 -4.97 -14.62
N GLN A 32 -5.93 -5.42 -15.86
CA GLN A 32 -6.26 -4.55 -16.97
C GLN A 32 -7.77 -4.27 -16.94
N LYS A 33 -8.14 -2.99 -16.98
CA LYS A 33 -9.51 -2.53 -17.11
C LYS A 33 -9.87 -2.45 -18.59
N MET A 34 -10.82 -3.29 -18.99
CA MET A 34 -11.32 -3.38 -20.36
C MET A 34 -12.32 -2.25 -20.65
N ALA A 35 -12.63 -2.01 -21.93
CA ALA A 35 -13.59 -0.98 -22.35
C ALA A 35 -15.01 -1.23 -21.80
N ASN A 36 -15.38 -2.49 -21.57
CA ASN A 36 -16.65 -2.89 -20.97
C ASN A 36 -16.63 -2.92 -19.43
N MET A 37 -15.62 -2.29 -18.79
CA MET A 37 -15.40 -2.27 -17.34
C MET A 37 -15.00 -3.59 -16.69
N ASN A 38 -14.90 -4.69 -17.45
CA ASN A 38 -14.35 -5.94 -16.92
C ASN A 38 -12.87 -5.78 -16.55
N LEU A 39 -12.45 -6.57 -15.57
CA LEU A 39 -11.06 -6.63 -15.10
C LEU A 39 -10.45 -7.96 -15.52
N SER A 40 -9.33 -7.91 -16.24
CA SER A 40 -8.56 -9.10 -16.63
C SER A 40 -7.26 -9.14 -15.83
N PRO A 41 -6.90 -10.26 -15.16
CA PRO A 41 -5.69 -10.35 -14.36
C PRO A 41 -4.44 -10.22 -15.25
N VAL A 42 -3.46 -9.44 -14.79
CA VAL A 42 -2.20 -9.19 -15.50
C VAL A 42 -1.01 -9.72 -14.71
N LYS A 43 -0.95 -9.40 -13.41
CA LYS A 43 0.21 -9.70 -12.57
C LYS A 43 -0.19 -9.74 -11.11
N VAL A 44 0.55 -10.53 -10.32
CA VAL A 44 0.53 -10.47 -8.86
C VAL A 44 1.93 -10.11 -8.39
N LEU A 45 2.05 -9.12 -7.52
CA LEU A 45 3.31 -8.71 -6.90
C LEU A 45 3.25 -9.03 -5.40
N LYS A 46 4.24 -9.77 -4.90
CA LYS A 46 4.33 -10.24 -3.51
C LYS A 46 5.21 -9.32 -2.67
N PHE A 47 4.89 -9.23 -1.38
CA PHE A 47 5.57 -8.40 -0.40
C PHE A 47 5.79 -9.19 0.90
N ASP A 48 6.76 -8.75 1.70
CA ASP A 48 7.06 -9.32 3.02
C ASP A 48 6.37 -8.55 4.16
N THR A 49 5.33 -7.78 3.82
CA THR A 49 4.55 -6.95 4.73
C THR A 49 3.07 -7.06 4.39
N ILE A 50 2.22 -6.61 5.30
CA ILE A 50 0.78 -6.64 5.13
C ILE A 50 0.35 -5.29 4.57
N LEU A 51 -0.11 -5.33 3.34
CA LEU A 51 -0.57 -4.15 2.64
C LEU A 51 -1.89 -3.66 3.26
N ASP A 52 -2.16 -2.36 3.13
CA ASP A 52 -3.45 -1.77 3.47
C ASP A 52 -3.97 -0.96 2.27
N ASN A 53 -3.96 0.38 2.34
CA ASN A 53 -4.40 1.20 1.21
C ASN A 53 -3.31 1.45 0.17
N ILE A 54 -3.76 1.64 -1.08
CA ILE A 54 -2.94 1.98 -2.24
C ILE A 54 -3.25 3.43 -2.66
N SER A 55 -2.24 4.30 -2.64
CA SER A 55 -2.31 5.61 -3.30
C SER A 55 -1.52 5.58 -4.60
N VAL A 56 -2.01 6.26 -5.63
CA VAL A 56 -1.34 6.36 -6.93
C VAL A 56 -0.93 7.81 -7.17
N ASP A 57 0.36 8.00 -7.43
CA ASP A 57 0.88 9.30 -7.87
C ASP A 57 0.33 9.60 -9.28
N ARG A 58 -0.33 10.76 -9.41
CA ARG A 58 -1.02 11.11 -10.67
C ARG A 58 -0.08 11.49 -11.81
N ILE A 59 1.18 11.83 -11.51
CA ILE A 59 2.16 12.30 -12.49
C ILE A 59 2.90 11.10 -13.09
N ASN A 60 3.43 10.21 -12.25
CA ASN A 60 4.28 9.10 -12.68
C ASN A 60 3.60 7.72 -12.59
N GLY A 61 2.46 7.61 -11.91
CA GLY A 61 1.75 6.34 -11.71
C GLY A 61 2.40 5.41 -10.70
N ASP A 62 3.40 5.87 -9.93
CA ASP A 62 4.00 5.11 -8.83
C ASP A 62 2.98 4.88 -7.72
N LEU A 63 3.09 3.73 -7.04
CA LEU A 63 2.21 3.36 -5.96
C LEU A 63 2.88 3.67 -4.62
N TRP A 64 2.14 4.37 -3.76
CA TRP A 64 2.47 4.61 -2.37
C TRP A 64 1.57 3.74 -1.50
N LEU A 65 2.19 2.90 -0.68
CA LEU A 65 1.49 1.87 0.09
C LEU A 65 1.63 2.19 1.57
N GLY A 66 0.51 2.17 2.30
CA GLY A 66 0.53 2.02 3.76
C GLY A 66 0.56 0.54 4.11
N CYS A 67 1.44 0.16 5.03
CA CYS A 67 1.67 -1.24 5.36
C CYS A 67 1.79 -1.47 6.88
N HIS A 68 1.53 -2.72 7.28
CA HIS A 68 1.63 -3.23 8.64
C HIS A 68 2.71 -4.33 8.68
N PRO A 69 3.90 -4.06 9.25
CA PRO A 69 4.97 -5.04 9.33
C PRO A 69 4.62 -6.32 10.11
N ASN A 70 3.62 -6.25 10.99
CA ASN A 70 3.19 -7.37 11.83
C ASN A 70 1.66 -7.34 12.07
N ALA A 71 0.93 -8.27 11.45
CA ALA A 71 -0.52 -8.40 11.63
C ALA A 71 -0.93 -8.65 13.08
N ALA A 72 -0.16 -9.47 13.81
CA ALA A 72 -0.55 -9.89 15.15
C ALA A 72 -0.68 -8.69 16.08
N LYS A 73 0.24 -7.71 15.96
CA LYS A 73 0.18 -6.47 16.74
C LYS A 73 -1.01 -5.57 16.36
N LEU A 74 -1.47 -5.65 15.11
CA LEU A 74 -2.66 -4.91 14.65
C LEU A 74 -3.95 -5.58 15.13
N LEU A 75 -4.05 -6.90 14.99
CA LEU A 75 -5.23 -7.70 15.34
C LEU A 75 -5.42 -7.85 16.85
N SER A 76 -4.32 -7.87 17.61
CA SER A 76 -4.30 -7.97 19.07
C SER A 76 -3.49 -6.81 19.64
N TYR A 77 -4.11 -5.64 19.62
CA TYR A 77 -3.48 -4.41 20.07
C TYR A 77 -3.06 -4.48 21.55
N ASP A 78 -1.78 -4.21 21.79
CA ASP A 78 -1.20 -4.03 23.13
C ASP A 78 -0.51 -2.65 23.17
N PRO A 79 -0.93 -1.72 24.03
CA PRO A 79 -0.30 -0.40 24.13
C PRO A 79 1.17 -0.47 24.59
N ASN A 80 1.61 -1.55 25.23
CA ASN A 80 3.01 -1.75 25.62
C ASN A 80 3.86 -2.37 24.50
N ASN A 81 3.21 -2.88 23.45
CA ASN A 81 3.84 -3.48 22.28
C ASN A 81 3.05 -3.11 21.01
N PRO A 82 2.95 -1.82 20.67
CA PRO A 82 2.05 -1.35 19.63
C PRO A 82 2.46 -1.84 18.23
N PRO A 83 1.55 -1.82 17.25
CA PRO A 83 1.88 -2.07 15.85
C PRO A 83 2.79 -0.96 15.31
N GLY A 84 3.77 -1.37 14.51
CA GLY A 84 4.61 -0.44 13.76
C GLY A 84 3.90 0.18 12.57
N SER A 85 4.66 0.97 11.81
CA SER A 85 4.23 1.60 10.57
C SER A 85 5.28 1.39 9.48
N GLU A 86 4.84 1.25 8.24
CA GLU A 86 5.71 1.13 7.08
C GLU A 86 5.07 1.78 5.85
N VAL A 87 5.90 2.46 5.06
CA VAL A 87 5.53 2.99 3.76
C VAL A 87 6.43 2.44 2.68
N LEU A 88 5.83 1.82 1.67
CA LEU A 88 6.51 1.34 0.49
C LEU A 88 6.18 2.20 -0.73
N LEU A 89 7.20 2.46 -1.55
CA LEU A 89 7.09 3.05 -2.87
C LEU A 89 7.36 1.97 -3.92
N VAL A 90 6.39 1.74 -4.81
CA VAL A 90 6.53 0.82 -5.94
C VAL A 90 6.57 1.60 -7.24
N LYS A 91 7.67 1.48 -7.96
CA LYS A 91 7.86 2.07 -9.29
C LYS A 91 7.81 1.01 -10.37
N ASN A 92 7.26 1.35 -11.53
CA ASN A 92 7.21 0.50 -12.72
C ASN A 92 6.58 -0.88 -12.44
N ILE A 93 5.41 -0.92 -11.79
CA ILE A 93 4.76 -2.17 -11.35
C ILE A 93 4.53 -3.19 -12.47
N LEU A 94 4.33 -2.73 -13.71
CA LEU A 94 4.13 -3.56 -14.90
C LEU A 94 5.43 -4.17 -15.47
N SER A 95 6.61 -3.68 -15.07
CA SER A 95 7.88 -4.25 -15.54
C SER A 95 8.14 -5.64 -14.95
N ASP A 96 9.06 -6.41 -15.54
CA ASP A 96 9.46 -7.71 -15.00
C ASP A 96 10.07 -7.60 -13.60
N LYS A 97 10.74 -6.48 -13.31
CA LYS A 97 11.40 -6.20 -12.03
C LYS A 97 11.00 -4.82 -11.50
N PRO A 98 9.81 -4.67 -10.91
CA PRO A 98 9.40 -3.42 -10.26
C PRO A 98 10.39 -3.03 -9.17
N LYS A 99 10.64 -1.74 -9.02
CA LYS A 99 11.47 -1.23 -7.93
C LYS A 99 10.60 -0.97 -6.72
N ILE A 100 10.86 -1.67 -5.62
CA ILE A 100 10.21 -1.48 -4.32
C ILE A 100 11.21 -0.77 -3.41
N THR A 101 10.78 0.24 -2.68
CA THR A 101 11.63 0.99 -1.74
C THR A 101 10.86 1.25 -0.46
N GLN A 102 11.43 0.85 0.68
CA GLN A 102 10.92 1.23 1.99
C GLN A 102 11.32 2.69 2.24
N VAL A 103 10.33 3.57 2.22
CA VAL A 103 10.55 5.03 2.35
C VAL A 103 10.47 5.47 3.81
N TYR A 104 9.65 4.79 4.61
CA TYR A 104 9.50 5.04 6.02
C TYR A 104 9.24 3.73 6.76
N VAL A 105 9.81 3.59 7.96
CA VAL A 105 9.51 2.52 8.89
C VAL A 105 9.63 3.05 10.32
N ASP A 106 8.69 2.64 11.18
CA ASP A 106 8.65 2.97 12.61
C ASP A 106 8.14 1.77 13.39
N ASP A 107 8.61 1.61 14.62
CA ASP A 107 8.23 0.49 15.49
C ASP A 107 6.93 0.74 16.27
N GLY A 108 6.27 1.88 16.06
CA GLY A 108 5.05 2.29 16.75
C GLY A 108 5.28 3.35 17.82
N THR A 109 6.53 3.80 18.02
CA THR A 109 6.87 4.86 18.97
C THR A 109 6.49 6.25 18.48
N ILE A 110 6.50 6.50 17.16
CA ILE A 110 6.11 7.78 16.55
C ILE A 110 4.68 7.71 16.03
N ILE A 111 4.40 6.74 15.16
CA ILE A 111 3.05 6.48 14.62
C ILE A 111 2.79 4.98 14.53
N GLN A 112 1.54 4.60 14.77
CA GLN A 112 1.14 3.20 14.89
C GLN A 112 0.18 2.80 13.78
N ALA A 113 0.38 1.63 13.18
CA ALA A 113 -0.54 1.06 12.20
C ALA A 113 -0.82 1.97 11.00
N SER A 114 0.24 2.40 10.29
CA SER A 114 0.07 3.14 9.03
C SER A 114 -0.79 2.38 8.03
N SER A 115 -1.86 3.03 7.54
CA SER A 115 -2.82 2.45 6.61
C SER A 115 -2.72 3.04 5.22
N VAL A 116 -2.23 4.28 5.09
CA VAL A 116 -2.16 5.00 3.82
C VAL A 116 -0.97 5.94 3.80
N ALA A 117 -0.36 6.11 2.63
CA ALA A 117 0.67 7.10 2.39
C ALA A 117 0.41 7.82 1.06
N VAL A 118 0.65 9.12 1.00
CA VAL A 118 0.53 9.91 -0.22
C VAL A 118 1.64 10.95 -0.30
N MET A 119 2.19 11.14 -1.50
CA MET A 119 3.10 12.25 -1.80
C MET A 119 2.35 13.45 -2.36
N TYR A 120 2.65 14.62 -1.82
CA TYR A 120 2.19 15.90 -2.35
C TYR A 120 3.33 16.92 -2.33
N GLY A 121 3.79 17.31 -3.52
CA GLY A 121 4.99 18.14 -3.66
C GLY A 121 6.21 17.43 -3.06
N ARG A 122 6.81 18.03 -2.03
CA ARG A 122 7.94 17.44 -1.28
C ARG A 122 7.55 16.85 0.07
N HIS A 123 6.26 16.60 0.27
CA HIS A 123 5.74 16.13 1.55
C HIS A 123 5.14 14.74 1.43
N LEU A 124 5.54 13.87 2.36
CA LEU A 124 4.93 12.57 2.56
C LEU A 124 3.92 12.68 3.70
N ILE A 125 2.67 12.32 3.42
CA ILE A 125 1.58 12.30 4.41
C ILE A 125 1.22 10.84 4.68
N ILE A 126 1.29 10.41 5.93
CA ILE A 126 1.04 9.04 6.37
C ILE A 126 -0.15 9.05 7.33
N GLY A 127 -1.22 8.35 6.96
CA GLY A 127 -2.39 8.11 7.81
C GLY A 127 -2.32 6.73 8.48
N THR A 128 -3.01 6.58 9.60
CA THR A 128 -3.08 5.32 10.36
C THR A 128 -4.51 4.80 10.43
N VAL A 129 -4.68 3.53 10.80
CA VAL A 129 -6.01 2.92 10.97
C VAL A 129 -6.80 3.59 12.10
N PHE A 130 -6.16 3.86 13.25
CA PHE A 130 -6.87 4.33 14.45
C PHE A 130 -6.12 5.36 15.30
N GLN A 131 -4.92 5.77 14.91
CA GLN A 131 -4.05 6.63 15.72
C GLN A 131 -4.04 8.07 15.17
N LYS A 132 -2.86 8.60 14.83
CA LYS A 132 -2.63 9.96 14.34
C LYS A 132 -2.29 9.90 12.85
N ALA A 133 -1.80 11.02 12.32
CA ALA A 133 -1.14 11.09 11.03
C ALA A 133 0.25 11.71 11.19
N LEU A 134 1.16 11.40 10.27
CA LEU A 134 2.49 11.98 10.19
C LEU A 134 2.63 12.78 8.89
N PHE A 135 3.23 13.96 8.99
CA PHE A 135 3.56 14.82 7.86
C PHE A 135 5.07 15.01 7.82
N CYS A 136 5.72 14.50 6.77
CA CYS A 136 7.17 14.50 6.64
C CYS A 136 7.61 15.43 5.51
N HIS A 137 8.81 16.01 5.64
CA HIS A 137 9.51 16.70 4.56
C HIS A 137 10.56 15.75 3.97
N LEU A 138 10.57 15.60 2.64
CA LEU A 138 11.60 14.86 1.90
C LEU A 138 12.68 15.78 1.33
#